data_AF-A0A1G9HAQ8-F1
#
_entry.id   AF-A0A1G9HAQ8-F1
#
_cell.length_a   1.000
_cell.length_b   1.000
_cell.length_c   1.000
_cell.angle_alpha   90.00
_cell.angle_beta   90.00
_cell.angle_gamma   90.00
#
_symmetry.space_group_name_H-M   'P 1'
#
loop_
_entity.id
_entity.type
_entity.pdbx_description
1 polymer ?
#
loop_
_entity_poly.entity_id
_entity_poly.type
_entity_poly.pdbx_seq_one_letter_code
_entity_poly.pdbx_strand_id
1 'polypeptide(L)'
;MIQIRTGMAFCMAIVLVLVMAACSNNSGQAKIAATAEADIRVVKSEKGEIKIPANPTKVIGLSVVYPEFLQALGVTPIAVQNYHTDLPTYLREPLKDTLKMGIAETPNFEMILASEPDLILAPVWWSDKDYDQLSGIAPTVLLPQRDDWRDELKDIGEVLGKKDIAEKVIQDLEAQEVEAKRKLDDLVGNETVLYMMVMPNSLILYGDQIDRGKFIHTTLGLEMIPNFPKDPSLTISLEKLPEYNPDHLIIQLNNEDNAEVKQTYEDMLDSPLWKNMNAVKKNQVYMMAGKDWFNVGMSPLANRYAIDSVLQAFEGKLE
;
A
#
# COMPACT_ATOMS: atom_id res chain seq x y z
N MET A 1 -35.77 32.87 -75.38
CA MET A 1 -36.55 31.95 -76.26
C MET A 1 -36.34 30.55 -75.70
N ILE A 2 -37.17 30.07 -74.76
CA ILE A 2 -38.49 29.43 -74.92
C ILE A 2 -38.43 28.14 -75.75
N GLN A 3 -38.80 27.03 -75.08
CA GLN A 3 -39.43 25.74 -75.48
C GLN A 3 -38.70 24.60 -74.73
N ILE A 4 -39.21 23.88 -73.71
CA ILE A 4 -40.51 23.28 -73.33
C ILE A 4 -41.02 22.18 -74.30
N ARG A 5 -41.25 20.99 -73.69
CA ARG A 5 -42.09 19.81 -74.08
C ARG A 5 -41.45 18.80 -75.06
N THR A 6 -41.60 17.46 -74.97
CA THR A 6 -42.61 16.56 -74.36
C THR A 6 -42.16 15.08 -74.47
N GLY A 7 -42.75 14.18 -73.66
CA GLY A 7 -42.87 12.73 -73.91
C GLY A 7 -42.24 11.88 -72.78
N MET A 8 -42.91 11.50 -71.70
CA MET A 8 -44.17 10.74 -71.50
C MET A 8 -44.13 9.30 -72.03
N ALA A 9 -43.88 8.39 -71.07
CA ALA A 9 -44.50 7.07 -70.87
C ALA A 9 -44.36 6.01 -71.98
N PHE A 10 -43.54 4.98 -71.71
CA PHE A 10 -43.80 3.65 -72.26
C PHE A 10 -43.45 2.54 -71.24
N CYS A 11 -44.49 1.80 -70.88
CA CYS A 11 -44.52 0.39 -70.49
C CYS A 11 -43.75 -0.09 -69.24
N MET A 12 -44.49 0.01 -68.14
CA MET A 12 -44.53 -0.98 -67.06
C MET A 12 -44.83 -2.40 -67.60
N ALA A 13 -44.29 -3.41 -66.90
CA ALA A 13 -44.60 -4.86 -66.98
C ALA A 13 -43.77 -5.74 -67.92
N ILE A 14 -42.57 -6.15 -67.47
CA ILE A 14 -42.16 -7.56 -67.50
C ILE A 14 -41.60 -7.91 -66.12
N VAL A 15 -42.36 -8.74 -65.42
CA VAL A 15 -42.10 -9.31 -64.11
C VAL A 15 -41.68 -10.76 -64.33
N LEU A 16 -40.69 -11.21 -63.55
CA LEU A 16 -40.29 -12.60 -63.31
C LEU A 16 -39.77 -13.42 -64.51
N VAL A 17 -38.46 -13.70 -64.50
CA VAL A 17 -37.85 -15.04 -64.26
C VAL A 17 -36.35 -14.89 -64.54
N LEU A 18 -35.54 -15.06 -63.50
CA LEU A 18 -34.23 -15.74 -63.52
C LEU A 18 -33.68 -15.74 -62.08
N VAL A 19 -34.16 -16.72 -61.31
CA VAL A 19 -33.51 -17.18 -60.09
C VAL A 19 -32.43 -18.19 -60.51
N MET A 20 -31.33 -18.22 -59.75
CA MET A 20 -30.23 -19.18 -59.74
C MET A 20 -28.95 -18.79 -60.50
N ALA A 21 -28.13 -17.98 -59.83
CA ALA A 21 -26.71 -18.25 -59.71
C ALA A 21 -26.30 -18.05 -58.24
N ALA A 22 -26.30 -19.16 -57.50
CA ALA A 22 -25.77 -19.25 -56.15
C ALA A 22 -24.26 -19.48 -56.18
N CYS A 23 -23.60 -18.96 -55.14
CA CYS A 23 -22.26 -19.27 -54.64
C CYS A 23 -21.05 -18.71 -55.42
N SER A 24 -20.38 -17.72 -54.82
CA SER A 24 -19.06 -17.90 -54.18
C SER A 24 -18.27 -16.60 -54.18
N ASN A 25 -18.21 -15.89 -53.05
CA ASN A 25 -17.02 -15.76 -52.21
C ASN A 25 -17.24 -14.59 -51.23
N ASN A 26 -17.62 -14.95 -50.00
CA ASN A 26 -17.84 -14.01 -48.90
C ASN A 26 -16.49 -13.71 -48.24
N SER A 27 -15.90 -12.57 -48.56
CA SER A 27 -14.75 -12.02 -47.82
C SER A 27 -15.23 -10.79 -47.07
N GLY A 28 -15.94 -11.01 -45.97
CA GLY A 28 -16.22 -9.98 -45.00
C GLY A 28 -14.91 -9.43 -44.46
N GLN A 29 -14.55 -8.21 -44.86
CA GLN A 29 -13.56 -7.41 -44.16
C GLN A 29 -14.15 -7.09 -42.79
N ALA A 30 -13.87 -7.97 -41.83
CA ALA A 30 -13.86 -7.61 -40.43
C ALA A 30 -12.91 -6.41 -40.29
N LYS A 31 -13.48 -5.27 -39.94
CA LYS A 31 -12.74 -4.11 -39.46
C LYS A 31 -12.08 -4.55 -38.15
N ILE A 32 -10.89 -5.14 -38.24
CA ILE A 32 -10.02 -5.37 -37.10
C ILE A 32 -9.76 -3.96 -36.56
N ALA A 33 -10.41 -3.64 -35.43
CA ALA A 33 -9.94 -2.57 -34.59
C ALA A 33 -8.50 -2.92 -34.24
N ALA A 34 -7.54 -2.22 -34.82
CA ALA A 34 -6.16 -2.29 -34.38
C ALA A 34 -6.20 -1.90 -32.89
N THR A 35 -5.99 -2.90 -32.02
CA THR A 35 -5.56 -2.66 -30.66
C THR A 35 -4.37 -1.71 -30.79
N ALA A 36 -4.47 -0.49 -30.25
CA ALA A 36 -3.31 0.39 -30.20
C ALA A 36 -2.18 -0.43 -29.56
N GLU A 37 -1.09 -0.67 -30.31
CA GLU A 37 0.13 -1.21 -29.71
C GLU A 37 0.45 -0.29 -28.54
N ALA A 38 0.28 -0.79 -27.32
CA ALA A 38 0.68 -0.04 -26.15
C ALA A 38 2.17 0.24 -26.33
N ASP A 39 2.54 1.52 -26.35
CA ASP A 39 3.94 1.92 -26.40
C ASP A 39 4.71 1.10 -25.36
N ILE A 40 5.78 0.43 -25.75
CA ILE A 40 6.56 -0.43 -24.84
C ILE A 40 7.79 0.34 -24.38
N ARG A 41 8.13 0.20 -23.09
CA ARG A 41 9.42 0.62 -22.54
C ARG A 41 10.15 -0.54 -21.91
N VAL A 42 11.46 -0.43 -21.86
CA VAL A 42 12.35 -1.43 -21.27
C VAL A 42 12.78 -0.96 -19.89
N VAL A 43 12.55 -1.81 -18.89
CA VAL A 43 13.04 -1.63 -17.52
C VAL A 43 14.17 -2.62 -17.29
N LYS A 44 15.27 -2.14 -16.72
CA LYS A 44 16.37 -3.01 -16.26
C LYS A 44 16.02 -3.52 -14.87
N SER A 45 16.14 -4.83 -14.68
CA SER A 45 16.00 -5.48 -13.39
C SER A 45 17.08 -6.53 -13.19
N GLU A 46 17.13 -7.12 -11.99
CA GLU A 46 18.01 -8.27 -11.71
C GLU A 46 17.68 -9.50 -12.57
N LYS A 47 16.45 -9.57 -13.12
CA LYS A 47 16.00 -10.61 -14.05
C LYS A 47 16.28 -10.26 -15.52
N GLY A 48 17.03 -9.18 -15.77
CA GLY A 48 17.36 -8.67 -17.10
C GLY A 48 16.44 -7.55 -17.56
N GLU A 49 16.42 -7.34 -18.88
CA GLU A 49 15.57 -6.34 -19.52
C GLU A 49 14.14 -6.83 -19.65
N ILE A 50 13.21 -6.14 -19.00
CA ILE A 50 11.78 -6.45 -19.02
C ILE A 50 11.07 -5.41 -19.87
N LYS A 51 10.28 -5.88 -20.83
CA LYS A 51 9.40 -5.04 -21.65
C LYS A 51 8.08 -4.85 -20.93
N ILE A 52 7.72 -3.61 -20.63
CA ILE A 52 6.47 -3.25 -19.96
C ILE A 52 5.70 -2.20 -20.76
N PRO A 53 4.37 -2.09 -20.61
CA PRO A 53 3.62 -0.97 -21.15
C PRO A 53 4.19 0.37 -20.67
N ALA A 54 4.26 1.36 -21.55
CA ALA A 54 4.68 2.71 -21.23
C ALA A 54 3.74 3.34 -20.21
N ASN A 55 2.44 3.06 -20.34
CA ASN A 55 1.38 3.53 -19.45
C ASN A 55 0.55 2.33 -18.98
N PRO A 56 1.01 1.57 -17.97
CA PRO A 56 0.25 0.45 -17.43
C PRO A 56 -1.02 0.96 -16.73
N THR A 57 -2.12 0.25 -16.91
CA THR A 57 -3.46 0.62 -16.41
C THR A 57 -4.01 -0.39 -15.41
N LYS A 58 -3.50 -1.62 -15.43
CA LYS A 58 -3.89 -2.75 -14.58
C LYS A 58 -2.68 -3.23 -13.78
N VAL A 59 -2.27 -2.40 -12.82
CA VAL A 59 -1.09 -2.65 -12.00
C VAL A 59 -1.46 -3.44 -10.74
N ILE A 60 -0.66 -4.46 -10.43
CA ILE A 60 -0.70 -5.17 -9.13
C ILE A 60 0.60 -4.92 -8.38
N GLY A 61 0.46 -4.59 -7.08
CA GLY A 61 1.56 -4.51 -6.14
C GLY A 61 1.53 -5.69 -5.16
N LEU A 62 2.52 -6.57 -5.24
CA LEU A 62 2.62 -7.80 -4.45
C LEU A 62 3.49 -7.58 -3.20
N SER A 63 2.93 -6.86 -2.23
CA SER A 63 3.48 -6.68 -0.87
C SER A 63 2.46 -5.91 -0.05
N VAL A 64 2.53 -5.99 1.28
CA VAL A 64 1.67 -5.23 2.18
C VAL A 64 1.88 -3.70 2.11
N VAL A 65 3.05 -3.23 1.63
CA VAL A 65 3.35 -1.79 1.48
C VAL A 65 3.15 -1.28 0.04
N TYR A 66 3.08 -2.16 -0.97
CA TYR A 66 3.01 -1.74 -2.38
C TYR A 66 1.71 -1.03 -2.76
N PRO A 67 0.54 -1.40 -2.20
CA PRO A 67 -0.68 -0.63 -2.40
C PRO A 67 -0.51 0.85 -2.01
N GLU A 68 0.25 1.12 -0.94
CA GLU A 68 0.50 2.48 -0.48
C GLU A 68 1.48 3.24 -1.38
N PHE A 69 2.55 2.59 -1.85
CA PHE A 69 3.47 3.20 -2.80
C PHE A 69 2.78 3.52 -4.13
N LEU A 70 1.99 2.59 -4.66
CA LEU A 70 1.20 2.82 -5.87
C LEU A 70 0.25 4.00 -5.69
N GLN A 71 -0.49 4.01 -4.58
CA GLN A 71 -1.44 5.08 -4.29
C GLN A 71 -0.74 6.43 -4.10
N ALA A 72 0.43 6.48 -3.44
CA ALA A 72 1.24 7.69 -3.30
C ALA A 72 1.73 8.24 -4.65
N LEU A 73 1.98 7.36 -5.62
CA LEU A 73 2.33 7.72 -7.00
C LEU A 73 1.10 8.04 -7.88
N GLY A 74 -0.10 8.04 -7.31
CA GLY A 74 -1.35 8.26 -8.04
C GLY A 74 -1.69 7.13 -9.00
N VAL A 75 -1.39 5.89 -8.61
CA VAL A 75 -1.79 4.66 -9.30
C VAL A 75 -2.67 3.85 -8.37
N THR A 76 -3.92 3.61 -8.77
CA THR A 76 -4.81 2.72 -8.04
C THR A 76 -4.55 1.28 -8.49
N PRO A 77 -4.05 0.39 -7.62
CA PRO A 77 -3.89 -1.02 -7.97
C PRO A 77 -5.24 -1.68 -8.25
N ILE A 78 -5.25 -2.64 -9.18
CA ILE A 78 -6.45 -3.44 -9.48
C ILE A 78 -6.66 -4.57 -8.47
N ALA A 79 -5.58 -5.01 -7.82
CA ALA A 79 -5.62 -5.98 -6.73
C ALA A 79 -4.54 -5.67 -5.69
N VAL A 80 -4.83 -5.97 -4.43
CA VAL A 80 -3.94 -5.71 -3.29
C VAL A 80 -3.80 -6.93 -2.41
N GLN A 81 -2.56 -7.13 -1.95
CA GLN A 81 -2.22 -8.00 -0.84
C GLN A 81 -2.37 -7.20 0.45
N ASN A 82 -3.08 -7.71 1.45
CA ASN A 82 -3.25 -7.03 2.75
C ASN A 82 -2.89 -7.97 3.90
N TYR A 83 -2.34 -7.42 4.97
CA TYR A 83 -2.07 -8.19 6.20
C TYR A 83 -3.30 -8.39 7.08
N HIS A 84 -4.31 -7.52 6.94
CA HIS A 84 -5.59 -7.64 7.63
C HIS A 84 -6.72 -7.85 6.63
N THR A 85 -7.86 -8.37 7.11
CA THR A 85 -9.09 -8.54 6.31
C THR A 85 -9.56 -7.20 5.72
N ASP A 86 -9.36 -6.14 6.49
CA ASP A 86 -9.71 -4.76 6.15
C ASP A 86 -8.47 -3.96 5.71
N LEU A 87 -8.71 -2.98 4.84
CA LEU A 87 -7.72 -1.95 4.53
C LEU A 87 -7.59 -0.97 5.71
N PRO A 88 -6.39 -0.39 5.92
CA PRO A 88 -6.22 0.80 6.72
C PRO A 88 -7.25 1.87 6.36
N THR A 89 -7.74 2.61 7.35
CA THR A 89 -8.80 3.61 7.22
C THR A 89 -8.50 4.63 6.12
N TYR A 90 -7.26 5.12 6.06
CA TYR A 90 -6.78 6.06 5.04
C TYR A 90 -6.69 5.47 3.62
N LEU A 91 -6.76 4.15 3.47
CA LEU A 91 -6.79 3.46 2.16
C LEU A 91 -8.19 2.98 1.75
N ARG A 92 -9.17 3.00 2.66
CA ARG A 92 -10.51 2.44 2.38
C ARG A 92 -11.20 3.11 1.19
N GLU A 93 -11.25 4.44 1.17
CA GLU A 93 -11.88 5.18 0.08
C GLU A 93 -11.07 5.11 -1.23
N PRO A 94 -9.74 5.36 -1.26
CA PRO A 94 -9.00 5.33 -2.51
C PRO A 94 -8.92 3.93 -3.15
N LEU A 95 -9.03 2.86 -2.34
CA LEU A 95 -8.95 1.47 -2.81
C LEU A 95 -10.27 0.70 -2.66
N LYS A 96 -11.41 1.40 -2.58
CA LYS A 96 -12.72 0.77 -2.33
C LYS A 96 -13.14 -0.24 -3.41
N ASP A 97 -12.74 0.02 -4.66
CA ASP A 97 -13.07 -0.80 -5.83
C ASP A 97 -11.94 -1.79 -6.18
N THR A 98 -10.87 -1.84 -5.37
CA THR A 98 -9.72 -2.70 -5.59
C THR A 98 -9.96 -4.10 -5.04
N LEU A 99 -9.60 -5.13 -5.83
CA LEU A 99 -9.73 -6.53 -5.43
C LEU A 99 -8.80 -6.85 -4.26
N LYS A 100 -9.35 -7.33 -3.14
CA LYS A 100 -8.56 -7.79 -1.99
C LYS A 100 -8.22 -9.25 -2.18
N MET A 101 -6.93 -9.58 -2.32
CA MET A 101 -6.45 -10.97 -2.42
C MET A 101 -6.31 -11.65 -1.05
N GLY A 102 -6.48 -10.89 0.03
CA GLY A 102 -6.44 -11.36 1.40
C GLY A 102 -5.02 -11.46 1.97
N ILE A 103 -4.94 -12.18 3.10
CA ILE A 103 -3.71 -12.45 3.83
C ILE A 103 -3.15 -13.74 3.29
N ALA A 104 -2.05 -13.68 2.54
CA ALA A 104 -1.40 -14.89 2.06
C ALA A 104 0.12 -14.80 2.21
N GLU A 105 0.71 -15.89 2.72
CA GLU A 105 2.15 -16.12 2.78
C GLU A 105 2.76 -16.25 1.37
N THR A 106 1.92 -16.54 0.37
CA THR A 106 2.27 -16.67 -1.05
C THR A 106 1.27 -15.92 -1.93
N PRO A 107 1.67 -15.43 -3.11
CA PRO A 107 0.75 -14.80 -4.07
C PRO A 107 -0.42 -15.74 -4.46
N ASN A 108 -1.64 -15.20 -4.57
CA ASN A 108 -2.78 -15.95 -5.10
C ASN A 108 -2.77 -15.89 -6.64
N PHE A 109 -2.06 -16.83 -7.27
CA PHE A 109 -1.88 -16.84 -8.72
C PHE A 109 -3.20 -16.91 -9.52
N GLU A 110 -4.22 -17.62 -9.01
CA GLU A 110 -5.51 -17.71 -9.69
C GLU A 110 -6.20 -16.34 -9.73
N MET A 111 -6.21 -15.62 -8.60
CA MET A 111 -6.76 -14.26 -8.55
C MET A 111 -5.95 -13.26 -9.37
N ILE A 112 -4.62 -13.36 -9.33
CA ILE A 112 -3.73 -12.52 -10.15
C ILE A 112 -4.03 -12.74 -11.63
N LEU A 113 -4.07 -14.00 -12.08
CA LEU A 113 -4.40 -14.33 -13.47
C LEU A 113 -5.80 -13.83 -13.88
N ALA A 114 -6.81 -14.08 -13.04
CA ALA A 114 -8.19 -13.69 -13.32
C ALA A 114 -8.40 -12.16 -13.37
N SER A 115 -7.51 -11.40 -12.72
CA SER A 115 -7.54 -9.93 -12.75
C SER A 115 -6.91 -9.30 -14.00
N GLU A 116 -6.28 -10.12 -14.84
CA GLU A 116 -5.66 -9.73 -16.12
C GLU A 116 -4.72 -8.51 -16.02
N PRO A 117 -3.69 -8.53 -15.15
CA PRO A 117 -2.78 -7.40 -15.00
C PRO A 117 -1.99 -7.12 -16.27
N ASP A 118 -1.61 -5.86 -16.48
CA ASP A 118 -0.67 -5.44 -17.52
C ASP A 118 0.73 -5.12 -16.97
N LEU A 119 0.88 -5.09 -15.64
CA LEU A 119 2.14 -4.98 -14.92
C LEU A 119 2.01 -5.55 -13.51
N ILE A 120 2.97 -6.38 -13.09
CA ILE A 120 3.11 -6.86 -11.70
C ILE A 120 4.39 -6.28 -11.13
N LEU A 121 4.28 -5.64 -9.95
CA LEU A 121 5.41 -5.17 -9.16
C LEU A 121 5.49 -6.00 -7.89
N ALA A 122 6.67 -6.51 -7.57
CA ALA A 122 6.87 -7.31 -6.36
C ALA A 122 8.28 -7.11 -5.80
N PRO A 123 8.50 -7.26 -4.49
CA PRO A 123 9.84 -7.23 -3.93
C PRO A 123 10.58 -8.54 -4.25
N VAL A 124 11.86 -8.42 -4.61
CA VAL A 124 12.70 -9.58 -4.95
C VAL A 124 12.76 -10.59 -3.81
N TRP A 125 12.94 -10.14 -2.57
CA TRP A 125 13.11 -11.02 -1.41
C TRP A 125 11.91 -11.95 -1.16
N TRP A 126 10.71 -11.58 -1.61
CA TRP A 126 9.50 -12.38 -1.42
C TRP A 126 9.14 -13.20 -2.65
N SER A 127 9.22 -12.58 -3.84
CA SER A 127 8.63 -13.12 -5.07
C SER A 127 9.66 -13.70 -6.05
N ASP A 128 10.96 -13.75 -5.70
CA ASP A 128 11.99 -14.32 -6.59
C ASP A 128 11.69 -15.77 -6.98
N LYS A 129 11.26 -16.58 -6.01
CA LYS A 129 10.87 -17.99 -6.19
C LYS A 129 9.66 -18.18 -7.13
N ASP A 130 8.83 -17.15 -7.24
CA ASP A 130 7.56 -17.14 -7.96
C ASP A 130 7.67 -16.42 -9.32
N TYR A 131 8.85 -15.88 -9.64
CA TYR A 131 9.06 -14.98 -10.78
C TYR A 131 8.61 -15.57 -12.13
N ASP A 132 8.96 -16.81 -12.42
CA ASP A 132 8.62 -17.44 -13.71
C ASP A 132 7.11 -17.61 -13.87
N GLN A 133 6.41 -17.92 -12.77
CA GLN A 133 4.95 -18.06 -12.78
C GLN A 133 4.27 -16.69 -12.93
N LEU A 134 4.74 -15.67 -12.20
CA LEU A 134 4.23 -14.30 -12.32
C LEU A 134 4.48 -13.72 -13.73
N SER A 135 5.67 -13.94 -14.28
CA SER A 135 6.07 -13.49 -15.61
C SER A 135 5.29 -14.19 -16.73
N GLY A 136 4.79 -15.41 -16.47
CA GLY A 136 3.86 -16.10 -17.35
C GLY A 136 2.46 -15.46 -17.41
N ILE A 137 2.09 -14.65 -16.41
CA ILE A 137 0.81 -13.95 -16.34
C ILE A 137 0.90 -12.57 -16.98
N ALA A 138 1.88 -11.75 -16.58
CA ALA A 138 2.09 -10.40 -17.07
C ALA A 138 3.56 -9.97 -16.89
N PRO A 139 4.03 -8.91 -17.58
CA PRO A 139 5.35 -8.34 -17.30
C PRO A 139 5.52 -8.08 -15.80
N THR A 140 6.53 -8.72 -15.21
CA THR A 140 6.76 -8.71 -13.76
C THR A 140 8.10 -8.07 -13.48
N VAL A 141 8.10 -6.98 -12.71
CA VAL A 141 9.33 -6.32 -12.27
C VAL A 141 9.53 -6.65 -10.79
N LEU A 142 10.65 -7.30 -10.49
CA LEU A 142 11.11 -7.48 -9.12
C LEU A 142 11.93 -6.26 -8.70
N LEU A 143 11.55 -5.64 -7.59
CA LEU A 143 12.21 -4.47 -7.02
C LEU A 143 13.22 -4.92 -5.97
N PRO A 144 14.40 -4.26 -5.90
CA PRO A 144 15.42 -4.61 -4.92
C PRO A 144 14.93 -4.29 -3.50
N GLN A 145 15.46 -5.02 -2.52
CA GLN A 145 15.25 -4.66 -1.11
C GLN A 145 15.95 -3.33 -0.79
N ARG A 146 15.27 -2.45 -0.06
CA ARG A 146 15.80 -1.18 0.43
C ARG A 146 15.64 -1.10 1.94
N ASP A 147 16.54 -0.36 2.57
CA ASP A 147 16.45 -0.04 4.01
C ASP A 147 15.59 1.20 4.27
N ASP A 148 15.38 2.05 3.26
CA ASP A 148 14.53 3.24 3.36
C ASP A 148 13.43 3.17 2.31
N TRP A 149 12.18 3.33 2.75
CA TRP A 149 11.00 3.36 1.88
C TRP A 149 11.11 4.43 0.79
N ARG A 150 11.87 5.51 1.02
CA ARG A 150 12.10 6.58 0.03
C ARG A 150 12.78 6.06 -1.22
N ASP A 151 13.77 5.19 -1.05
CA ASP A 151 14.49 4.59 -2.18
C ASP A 151 13.60 3.57 -2.90
N GLU A 152 12.78 2.81 -2.17
CA GLU A 152 11.83 1.88 -2.78
C GLU A 152 10.73 2.63 -3.57
N LEU A 153 10.21 3.75 -3.03
CA LEU A 153 9.28 4.61 -3.75
C LEU A 153 9.91 5.19 -5.01
N LYS A 154 11.19 5.57 -4.98
CA LYS A 154 11.93 6.05 -6.16
C LYS A 154 12.10 4.95 -7.20
N ASP A 155 12.42 3.73 -6.80
CA ASP A 155 12.52 2.58 -7.70
C ASP A 155 11.17 2.27 -8.36
N ILE A 156 10.08 2.23 -7.59
CA ILE A 156 8.73 2.04 -8.13
C ILE A 156 8.35 3.22 -9.04
N GLY A 157 8.69 4.46 -8.64
CA GLY A 157 8.50 5.66 -9.43
C GLY A 157 9.24 5.60 -10.77
N GLU A 158 10.48 5.11 -10.79
CA GLU A 158 11.22 4.84 -12.02
C GLU A 158 10.51 3.81 -12.90
N VAL A 159 10.12 2.69 -12.29
CA VAL A 159 9.38 1.62 -12.97
C VAL A 159 8.02 2.09 -13.44
N LEU A 160 7.46 3.21 -13.00
CA LEU A 160 6.16 3.73 -13.48
C LEU A 160 6.27 5.04 -14.28
N GLY A 161 7.49 5.56 -14.50
CA GLY A 161 7.67 6.87 -15.15
C GLY A 161 7.19 8.07 -14.30
N LYS A 162 7.23 7.92 -12.98
CA LYS A 162 6.69 8.85 -11.97
C LYS A 162 7.75 9.33 -10.97
N LYS A 163 9.01 9.44 -11.38
CA LYS A 163 10.12 9.91 -10.53
C LYS A 163 9.85 11.27 -9.90
N ASP A 164 9.31 12.22 -10.66
CA ASP A 164 9.00 13.56 -10.15
C ASP A 164 7.90 13.55 -9.07
N ILE A 165 6.92 12.64 -9.21
CA ILE A 165 5.86 12.44 -8.19
C ILE A 165 6.46 11.81 -6.94
N ALA A 166 7.31 10.78 -7.10
CA ALA A 166 8.00 10.13 -5.99
C ALA A 166 8.80 11.15 -5.17
N GLU A 167 9.62 11.95 -5.83
CA GLU A 167 10.44 12.98 -5.19
C GLU A 167 9.58 14.03 -4.47
N LYS A 168 8.47 14.46 -5.09
CA LYS A 168 7.54 15.38 -4.44
C LYS A 168 6.90 14.78 -3.18
N VAL A 169 6.47 13.52 -3.22
CA VAL A 169 5.88 12.84 -2.06
C VAL A 169 6.87 12.80 -0.90
N ILE A 170 8.13 12.49 -1.19
CA ILE A 170 9.21 12.43 -0.20
C ILE A 170 9.42 13.80 0.44
N GLN A 171 9.61 14.84 -0.37
CA GLN A 171 9.83 16.21 0.12
C GLN A 171 8.66 16.74 0.95
N ASP A 172 7.43 16.50 0.49
CA ASP A 172 6.23 16.94 1.22
C ASP A 172 6.13 16.24 2.58
N LEU A 173 6.43 14.94 2.66
CA LEU A 173 6.39 14.19 3.92
C LEU A 173 7.55 14.58 4.85
N GLU A 174 8.76 14.78 4.34
CA GLU A 174 9.90 15.24 5.15
C GLU A 174 9.62 16.60 5.81
N ALA A 175 8.98 17.52 5.08
CA ALA A 175 8.53 18.79 5.65
C ALA A 175 7.50 18.59 6.78
N GLN A 176 6.59 17.61 6.65
CA GLN A 176 5.64 17.25 7.70
C GLN A 176 6.34 16.62 8.91
N GLU A 177 7.31 15.74 8.69
CA GLU A 177 8.11 15.10 9.75
C GLU A 177 8.87 16.15 10.59
N VAL A 178 9.51 17.13 9.93
CA VAL A 178 10.22 18.22 10.61
C VAL A 178 9.29 19.06 11.47
N GLU A 179 8.13 19.44 10.94
CA GLU A 179 7.16 20.23 11.70
C GLU A 179 6.52 19.42 12.85
N ALA A 180 6.23 18.14 12.63
CA ALA A 180 5.72 17.24 13.65
C ALA A 180 6.72 17.08 14.79
N LYS A 181 8.00 16.84 14.47
CA LYS A 181 9.07 16.76 15.47
C LYS A 181 9.16 18.02 16.33
N ARG A 182 9.10 19.20 15.70
CA ARG A 182 9.11 20.48 16.42
C ARG A 182 7.92 20.62 17.38
N LYS A 183 6.71 20.27 16.92
CA LYS A 183 5.50 20.31 17.78
C LYS A 183 5.56 19.31 18.92
N LEU A 184 6.08 18.11 18.67
CA LEU A 184 6.22 17.08 19.70
C LEU A 184 7.26 17.48 20.74
N ASP A 185 8.37 18.11 20.33
CA ASP A 185 9.34 18.70 21.28
C ASP A 185 8.68 19.76 22.18
N ASP A 186 7.84 20.64 21.62
CA ASP A 186 7.07 21.63 22.39
C ASP A 186 6.07 20.98 23.38
N LEU A 187 5.49 19.82 23.03
CA LEU A 187 4.47 19.12 23.82
C LEU A 187 5.04 18.18 24.88
N VAL A 188 6.15 17.51 24.58
CA VAL A 188 6.71 16.39 25.35
C VAL A 188 8.04 16.75 25.99
N GLY A 189 8.81 17.63 25.36
CA GLY A 189 10.18 17.95 25.76
C GLY A 189 11.04 16.69 25.88
N ASN A 190 11.70 16.55 27.02
CA ASN A 190 12.60 15.42 27.29
C ASN A 190 11.92 14.26 28.05
N GLU A 191 10.58 14.24 28.15
CA GLU A 191 9.87 13.10 28.74
C GLU A 191 10.05 11.86 27.86
N THR A 192 10.28 10.71 28.51
CA THR A 192 10.60 9.47 27.80
C THR A 192 9.35 8.81 27.22
N VAL A 193 9.44 8.31 25.99
CA VAL A 193 8.39 7.59 25.28
C VAL A 193 8.83 6.16 25.02
N LEU A 194 7.92 5.21 25.20
CA LEU A 194 8.10 3.83 24.77
C LEU A 194 6.98 3.45 23.81
N TYR A 195 7.35 2.98 22.63
CA TYR A 195 6.42 2.39 21.67
C TYR A 195 6.42 0.86 21.79
N MET A 196 5.24 0.29 22.01
CA MET A 196 5.06 -1.15 22.15
C MET A 196 3.88 -1.70 21.37
N MET A 197 4.00 -2.98 21.01
CA MET A 197 2.93 -3.77 20.42
C MET A 197 2.53 -4.93 21.34
N VAL A 198 1.24 -5.10 21.54
CA VAL A 198 0.66 -6.24 22.26
C VAL A 198 0.52 -7.42 21.30
N MET A 199 1.11 -8.53 21.70
CA MET A 199 1.09 -9.81 21.01
C MET A 199 0.32 -10.84 21.86
N PRO A 200 0.00 -12.03 21.33
CA PRO A 200 -0.43 -13.14 22.17
C PRO A 200 0.63 -13.43 23.25
N ASN A 201 0.22 -13.37 24.52
CA ASN A 201 1.02 -13.73 25.70
C ASN A 201 2.34 -12.94 25.88
N SER A 202 2.55 -11.84 25.16
CA SER A 202 3.81 -11.07 25.20
C SER A 202 3.63 -9.63 24.73
N LEU A 203 4.63 -8.80 25.00
CA LEU A 203 4.76 -7.45 24.46
C LEU A 203 6.03 -7.37 23.63
N ILE A 204 5.97 -6.63 22.52
CA ILE A 204 7.15 -6.24 21.75
C ILE A 204 7.40 -4.76 22.01
N LEU A 205 8.57 -4.43 22.55
CA LEU A 205 9.05 -3.06 22.69
C LEU A 205 9.93 -2.71 21.49
N TYR A 206 9.74 -1.54 20.88
CA TYR A 206 10.51 -1.13 19.71
C TYR A 206 11.62 -0.15 20.09
N GLY A 207 12.84 -0.46 19.67
CA GLY A 207 13.96 0.48 19.68
C GLY A 207 14.08 1.24 18.36
N ASP A 208 15.10 2.08 18.22
CA ASP A 208 15.33 2.91 17.04
C ASP A 208 16.03 2.20 15.86
N GLN A 209 16.29 0.89 15.98
CA GLN A 209 16.99 0.09 14.96
C GLN A 209 16.04 -0.68 14.01
N ILE A 210 14.75 -0.33 13.98
CA ILE A 210 13.74 -0.85 13.04
C ILE A 210 12.80 0.27 12.58
N ASP A 211 12.27 0.19 11.37
CA ASP A 211 11.51 1.26 10.70
C ASP A 211 10.51 1.98 11.61
N ARG A 212 9.62 1.24 12.27
CA ARG A 212 8.57 1.80 13.11
C ARG A 212 9.09 2.49 14.37
N GLY A 213 10.14 1.95 14.99
CA GLY A 213 10.73 2.54 16.19
C GLY A 213 11.67 3.69 15.84
N LYS A 214 12.40 3.60 14.73
CA LYS A 214 13.15 4.70 14.12
C LYS A 214 12.21 5.86 13.78
N PHE A 215 11.03 5.58 13.24
CA PHE A 215 10.02 6.60 12.96
C PHE A 215 9.60 7.35 14.24
N ILE A 216 9.26 6.64 15.32
CA ILE A 216 8.88 7.27 16.59
C ILE A 216 10.05 8.05 17.21
N HIS A 217 11.22 7.43 17.35
CA HIS A 217 12.30 7.99 18.15
C HIS A 217 13.24 8.92 17.37
N THR A 218 13.56 8.58 16.12
CA THR A 218 14.49 9.38 15.29
C THR A 218 13.73 10.42 14.45
N THR A 219 12.73 9.98 13.68
CA THR A 219 12.00 10.85 12.75
C THR A 219 11.12 11.85 13.49
N LEU A 220 10.27 11.40 14.40
CA LEU A 220 9.43 12.28 15.23
C LEU A 220 10.18 12.86 16.43
N GLY A 221 11.36 12.34 16.76
CA GLY A 221 12.23 12.89 17.81
C GLY A 221 11.75 12.65 19.23
N LEU A 222 10.85 11.68 19.46
CA LEU A 222 10.38 11.35 20.80
C LEU A 222 11.46 10.59 21.58
N GLU A 223 11.86 11.11 22.74
CA GLU A 223 12.98 10.59 23.51
C GLU A 223 12.73 9.13 23.92
N MET A 224 13.65 8.23 23.56
CA MET A 224 13.56 6.83 23.95
C MET A 224 13.94 6.65 25.43
N ILE A 225 13.47 5.58 26.06
CA ILE A 225 13.93 5.26 27.42
C ILE A 225 15.46 5.05 27.49
N PRO A 226 16.12 5.51 28.57
CA PRO A 226 17.57 5.36 28.71
C PRO A 226 18.00 3.89 28.72
N ASN A 227 19.15 3.62 28.09
CA ASN A 227 19.75 2.28 28.02
C ASN A 227 18.87 1.21 27.37
N PHE A 228 17.93 1.58 26.48
CA PHE A 228 17.28 0.59 25.63
C PHE A 228 18.35 -0.23 24.89
N PRO A 229 18.29 -1.57 24.91
CA PRO A 229 19.20 -2.44 24.17
C PRO A 229 19.31 -2.05 22.70
N LYS A 230 20.48 -2.26 22.09
CA LYS A 230 20.69 -1.96 20.66
C LYS A 230 19.99 -2.94 19.72
N ASP A 231 19.12 -3.80 20.24
CA ASP A 231 18.30 -4.72 19.48
C ASP A 231 17.17 -3.95 18.76
N PRO A 232 16.75 -4.36 17.55
CA PRO A 232 15.62 -3.76 16.83
C PRO A 232 14.33 -3.71 17.65
N SER A 233 14.10 -4.75 18.46
CA SER A 233 12.96 -4.85 19.36
C SER A 233 13.24 -5.86 20.46
N LEU A 234 12.48 -5.79 21.56
CA LEU A 234 12.52 -6.75 22.65
C LEU A 234 11.16 -7.39 22.86
N THR A 235 11.14 -8.73 22.93
CA THR A 235 9.95 -9.46 23.37
C THR A 235 10.03 -9.71 24.86
N ILE A 236 9.04 -9.23 25.61
CA ILE A 236 8.97 -9.36 27.07
C ILE A 236 7.61 -9.92 27.52
N SER A 237 7.56 -10.46 28.73
CA SER A 237 6.31 -10.70 29.44
C SER A 237 5.76 -9.40 30.03
N LEU A 238 4.44 -9.37 30.32
CA LEU A 238 3.78 -8.25 31.00
C LEU A 238 4.48 -7.88 32.32
N GLU A 239 4.99 -8.88 33.04
CA GLU A 239 5.64 -8.72 34.35
C GLU A 239 6.92 -7.89 34.31
N LYS A 240 7.60 -7.85 33.15
CA LYS A 240 8.85 -7.08 32.96
C LYS A 240 8.61 -5.64 32.51
N LEU A 241 7.40 -5.29 32.08
CA LEU A 241 7.10 -3.95 31.58
C LEU A 241 7.45 -2.82 32.59
N PRO A 242 7.24 -2.98 33.92
CA PRO A 242 7.63 -1.97 34.91
C PRO A 242 9.13 -1.71 35.02
N GLU A 243 10.01 -2.56 34.47
CA GLU A 243 11.46 -2.30 34.47
C GLU A 243 11.83 -1.11 33.56
N TYR A 244 10.99 -0.79 32.58
CA TYR A 244 11.21 0.28 31.61
C TYR A 244 10.53 1.61 31.99
N ASN A 245 9.33 1.53 32.57
CA ASN A 245 8.57 2.62 33.21
C ASN A 245 8.72 4.04 32.61
N PRO A 246 8.37 4.24 31.33
CA PRO A 246 8.49 5.53 30.63
C PRO A 246 7.51 6.57 31.19
N ASP A 247 7.72 7.83 30.82
CA ASP A 247 6.74 8.90 31.04
C ASP A 247 5.51 8.74 30.14
N HIS A 248 5.70 8.34 28.88
CA HIS A 248 4.64 8.11 27.90
C HIS A 248 4.68 6.71 27.30
N LEU A 249 3.51 6.15 27.02
CA LEU A 249 3.35 4.87 26.31
C LEU A 249 2.53 5.04 25.04
N ILE A 250 3.11 4.64 23.91
CA ILE A 250 2.36 4.40 22.67
C ILE A 250 2.13 2.89 22.56
N ILE A 251 0.87 2.48 22.44
CA ILE A 251 0.46 1.08 22.41
C ILE A 251 -0.25 0.78 21.11
N GLN A 252 0.10 -0.34 20.49
CA GLN A 252 -0.62 -0.88 19.34
C GLN A 252 -1.00 -2.34 19.62
N LEU A 253 -2.17 -2.77 19.18
CA LEU A 253 -2.50 -4.20 19.13
C LEU A 253 -2.05 -4.78 17.80
N ASN A 254 -1.32 -5.91 17.81
CA ASN A 254 -0.89 -6.57 16.58
C ASN A 254 -2.07 -6.96 15.67
N ASN A 255 -3.17 -7.42 16.29
CA ASN A 255 -4.42 -7.64 15.60
C ASN A 255 -5.57 -7.44 16.59
N GLU A 256 -6.33 -6.35 16.41
CA GLU A 256 -7.45 -5.98 17.26
C GLU A 256 -8.65 -6.93 17.17
N ASP A 257 -8.66 -7.88 16.23
CA ASP A 257 -9.68 -8.93 16.13
C ASP A 257 -9.26 -10.25 16.80
N ASN A 258 -7.98 -10.40 17.16
CA ASN A 258 -7.46 -11.63 17.75
C ASN A 258 -7.79 -11.71 19.25
N ALA A 259 -8.43 -12.80 19.66
CA ALA A 259 -8.88 -12.99 21.05
C ALA A 259 -7.72 -13.09 22.06
N GLU A 260 -6.60 -13.71 21.70
CA GLU A 260 -5.43 -13.83 22.59
C GLU A 260 -4.71 -12.47 22.76
N VAL A 261 -4.68 -11.65 21.71
CA VAL A 261 -4.17 -10.27 21.79
C VAL A 261 -5.07 -9.43 22.70
N LYS A 262 -6.41 -9.54 22.56
CA LYS A 262 -7.36 -8.86 23.45
C LYS A 262 -7.19 -9.30 24.90
N GLN A 263 -7.09 -10.60 25.15
CA GLN A 263 -6.90 -11.12 26.50
C GLN A 263 -5.59 -10.59 27.11
N THR A 264 -4.49 -10.61 26.36
CA THR A 264 -3.20 -10.08 26.83
C THR A 264 -3.30 -8.59 27.17
N TYR A 265 -4.04 -7.82 26.37
CA TYR A 265 -4.28 -6.41 26.63
C TYR A 265 -5.14 -6.18 27.88
N GLU A 266 -6.23 -6.93 28.04
CA GLU A 266 -7.10 -6.87 29.23
C GLU A 266 -6.34 -7.25 30.51
N ASP A 267 -5.58 -8.34 30.48
CA ASP A 267 -4.73 -8.80 31.58
C ASP A 267 -3.69 -7.74 31.97
N MET A 268 -3.10 -7.07 30.97
CA MET A 268 -2.20 -5.94 31.19
C MET A 268 -2.92 -4.83 31.94
N LEU A 269 -4.06 -4.34 31.43
CA LEU A 269 -4.83 -3.24 32.02
C LEU A 269 -5.27 -3.54 33.47
N ASP A 270 -5.63 -4.79 33.76
CA ASP A 270 -6.08 -5.20 35.09
C ASP A 270 -4.95 -5.39 36.10
N SER A 271 -3.73 -5.62 35.64
CA SER A 271 -2.59 -5.92 36.51
C SER A 271 -2.23 -4.75 37.46
N PRO A 272 -1.86 -5.04 38.73
CA PRO A 272 -1.30 -4.03 39.64
C PRO A 272 0.01 -3.42 39.13
N LEU A 273 0.76 -4.16 38.30
CA LEU A 273 2.00 -3.71 37.70
C LEU A 273 1.74 -2.55 36.73
N TRP A 274 0.79 -2.74 35.80
CA TRP A 274 0.34 -1.71 34.87
C TRP A 274 -0.19 -0.47 35.60
N LYS A 275 -1.12 -0.66 36.54
CA LYS A 275 -1.72 0.44 37.34
C LYS A 275 -0.68 1.27 38.11
N ASN A 276 0.50 0.72 38.34
CA ASN A 276 1.59 1.40 39.03
C ASN A 276 2.59 2.14 38.14
N MET A 277 2.51 1.99 36.82
CA MET A 277 3.40 2.66 35.87
C MET A 277 3.22 4.19 35.87
N ASN A 278 4.29 4.91 35.61
CA ASN A 278 4.33 6.38 35.56
C ASN A 278 3.35 6.92 34.52
N ALA A 279 3.46 6.46 33.27
CA ALA A 279 2.56 6.82 32.17
C ALA A 279 1.08 6.60 32.51
N VAL A 280 0.75 5.49 33.18
CA VAL A 280 -0.63 5.18 33.57
C VAL A 280 -1.14 6.15 34.64
N LYS A 281 -0.35 6.41 35.67
CA LYS A 281 -0.69 7.37 36.74
C LYS A 281 -0.84 8.80 36.24
N LYS A 282 -0.07 9.18 35.22
CA LYS A 282 -0.10 10.51 34.59
C LYS A 282 -1.10 10.62 33.43
N ASN A 283 -1.84 9.55 33.10
CA ASN A 283 -2.74 9.48 31.95
C ASN A 283 -2.04 9.81 30.60
N GLN A 284 -0.81 9.32 30.45
CA GLN A 284 0.07 9.47 29.28
C GLN A 284 0.18 8.13 28.51
N VAL A 285 -0.96 7.48 28.28
CA VAL A 285 -1.05 6.22 27.53
C VAL A 285 -1.90 6.46 26.28
N TYR A 286 -1.34 6.13 25.13
CA TYR A 286 -1.94 6.40 23.82
C TYR A 286 -2.12 5.09 23.06
N MET A 287 -3.37 4.68 22.86
CA MET A 287 -3.70 3.53 22.04
C MET A 287 -3.78 3.95 20.57
N MET A 288 -3.04 3.27 19.71
CA MET A 288 -3.04 3.49 18.27
C MET A 288 -3.78 2.38 17.55
N ALA A 289 -4.56 2.75 16.53
CA ALA A 289 -5.37 1.82 15.76
C ALA A 289 -4.49 0.76 15.07
N GLY A 290 -4.75 -0.52 15.37
CA GLY A 290 -3.84 -1.63 15.06
C GLY A 290 -3.50 -1.72 13.57
N LYS A 291 -4.52 -1.79 12.72
CA LYS A 291 -4.34 -1.94 11.27
C LYS A 291 -3.83 -0.69 10.57
N ASP A 292 -4.18 0.50 11.07
CA ASP A 292 -3.76 1.75 10.44
C ASP A 292 -2.27 2.01 10.67
N TRP A 293 -1.75 1.50 11.78
CA TRP A 293 -0.36 1.62 12.16
C TRP A 293 0.52 0.45 11.67
N PHE A 294 -0.02 -0.47 10.86
CA PHE A 294 0.69 -1.69 10.47
C PHE A 294 2.00 -1.39 9.70
N ASN A 295 1.95 -0.44 8.78
CA ASN A 295 3.07 -0.05 7.90
C ASN A 295 3.83 1.20 8.38
N VAL A 296 3.70 1.60 9.66
CA VAL A 296 4.41 2.77 10.20
C VAL A 296 5.91 2.60 10.07
N GLY A 297 6.56 3.67 9.60
CA GLY A 297 7.98 3.71 9.24
C GLY A 297 8.28 3.17 7.84
N MET A 298 7.35 2.46 7.20
CA MET A 298 7.62 1.66 5.99
C MET A 298 7.00 2.23 4.71
N SER A 299 6.10 3.21 4.80
CA SER A 299 5.42 3.78 3.63
C SER A 299 5.01 5.24 3.86
N PRO A 300 4.89 6.05 2.80
CA PRO A 300 4.58 7.47 2.94
C PRO A 300 3.17 7.75 3.48
N LEU A 301 2.19 6.92 3.13
CA LEU A 301 0.79 7.13 3.53
C LEU A 301 0.59 6.74 5.01
N ALA A 302 1.12 5.60 5.44
CA ALA A 302 1.13 5.22 6.85
C ALA A 302 1.88 6.24 7.72
N ASN A 303 3.04 6.74 7.26
CA ASN A 303 3.81 7.75 8.00
C ASN A 303 3.04 9.06 8.16
N ARG A 304 2.38 9.52 7.10
CA ARG A 304 1.51 10.70 7.17
C ARG A 304 0.38 10.51 8.17
N TYR A 305 -0.30 9.37 8.11
CA TYR A 305 -1.36 9.04 9.07
C TYR A 305 -0.85 8.97 10.52
N ALA A 306 0.33 8.38 10.72
CA ALA A 306 0.93 8.25 12.03
C ALA A 306 1.38 9.60 12.61
N ILE A 307 1.90 10.53 11.80
CA ILE A 307 2.17 11.92 12.23
C ILE A 307 0.90 12.53 12.83
N ASP A 308 -0.21 12.48 12.09
CA ASP A 308 -1.48 13.07 12.54
C ASP A 308 -1.98 12.38 13.81
N SER A 309 -1.89 11.04 13.87
CA SER A 309 -2.32 10.24 15.02
C SER A 309 -1.50 10.57 16.28
N VAL A 310 -0.17 10.65 16.16
CA VAL A 310 0.72 10.98 17.29
C VAL A 310 0.46 12.41 17.77
N LEU A 311 0.39 13.38 16.86
CA LEU A 311 0.11 14.76 17.25
C LEU A 311 -1.23 14.89 17.97
N GLN A 312 -2.29 14.26 17.45
CA GLN A 312 -3.60 14.26 18.12
C GLN A 312 -3.53 13.61 19.51
N ALA A 313 -2.78 12.52 19.66
CA ALA A 313 -2.61 11.83 20.94
C ALA A 313 -1.98 12.75 21.99
N PHE A 314 -0.87 13.39 21.64
CA PHE A 314 -0.10 14.22 22.56
C PHE A 314 -0.71 15.60 22.78
N GLU A 315 -1.53 16.11 21.86
CA GLU A 315 -2.37 17.30 22.08
C GLU A 315 -3.59 17.03 22.99
N GLY A 316 -3.83 15.78 23.40
CA GLY A 316 -4.99 15.38 24.19
C GLY A 316 -6.30 15.37 23.39
N LYS A 317 -6.21 15.15 22.08
CA LYS A 317 -7.33 15.19 21.11
C LYS A 317 -7.67 13.82 20.51
N LEU A 318 -7.08 12.74 20.99
CA LEU A 318 -7.56 11.41 20.64
C LEU A 318 -8.91 11.19 21.33
N GLU A 319 -9.98 11.06 20.54
CA GLU A 319 -11.32 10.66 21.00
C GLU A 319 -11.41 9.16 21.27
#